data_AF-A0A7L4KHC4-F1
#
_entry.id   AF-A0A7L4KHC4-F1
#
_cell.length_a   1.000
_cell.length_b   1.000
_cell.length_c   1.000
_cell.angle_alpha   90.00
_cell.angle_beta   90.00
_cell.angle_gamma   90.00
#
_symmetry.space_group_name_H-M   'P 1'
#
loop_
_entity.id
_entity.type
_entity.pdbx_description
1 polymer ?
#
loop_
_entity_poly.entity_id
_entity_poly.type
_entity_poly.pdbx_seq_one_letter_code
_entity_poly.pdbx_strand_id
1 'polypeptide(L)'
;SLGCCLLLALALLGTGTVATRKCHLQGMWRNELGSNMTLSALDAAGTFSGSYHTAVAATNKKILVSPLQGAQQHPSTKRQPTFGFTVQWQFS
;
A
#
# COMPACT_ATOMS: atom_id res chain seq x y z
N SER A 1 -20.06 -44.70 -7.78
CA SER A 1 -20.39 -43.58 -8.68
C SER A 1 -20.57 -42.25 -7.93
N LEU A 2 -21.36 -42.21 -6.83
CA LEU A 2 -21.65 -40.97 -6.07
C LEU A 2 -20.43 -40.32 -5.38
N GLY A 3 -19.47 -41.11 -4.89
CA GLY A 3 -18.27 -40.59 -4.20
C GLY A 3 -17.30 -39.80 -5.11
N CYS A 4 -17.29 -40.10 -6.42
CA CYS A 4 -16.46 -39.38 -7.38
C CYS A 4 -16.98 -37.95 -7.60
N CYS A 5 -18.31 -37.80 -7.70
CA CYS A 5 -18.96 -36.49 -7.85
C CYS A 5 -18.76 -35.57 -6.63
N LEU A 6 -18.76 -36.13 -5.42
CA LEU A 6 -18.57 -35.35 -4.19
C LEU A 6 -17.13 -34.82 -4.07
N LEU A 7 -16.13 -35.61 -4.47
CA LEU A 7 -14.72 -35.20 -4.50
C LEU A 7 -14.45 -34.10 -5.54
N LEU A 8 -15.07 -34.20 -6.71
CA LEU A 8 -15.02 -33.16 -7.74
C LEU A 8 -15.63 -31.84 -7.27
N ALA A 9 -16.76 -31.89 -6.56
CA ALA A 9 -17.40 -30.70 -6.02
C ALA A 9 -16.55 -29.99 -4.95
N LEU A 10 -15.88 -30.72 -4.06
CA LEU A 10 -14.98 -30.12 -3.05
C LEU A 10 -13.72 -29.50 -3.66
N ALA A 11 -13.17 -30.09 -4.74
CA ALA A 11 -11.98 -29.55 -5.40
C ALA A 11 -12.24 -28.20 -6.11
N LEU A 12 -13.48 -27.98 -6.58
CA LEU A 12 -13.90 -26.72 -7.22
C LEU A 12 -14.16 -25.56 -6.24
N LEU A 13 -14.34 -25.85 -4.94
CA LEU A 13 -14.55 -24.84 -3.90
C LEU A 13 -13.24 -24.24 -3.36
N GLY A 14 -12.08 -24.87 -3.64
CA GLY A 14 -10.79 -24.54 -3.01
C GLY A 14 -9.86 -23.61 -3.80
N THR A 15 -10.17 -23.26 -5.05
CA THR A 15 -9.24 -22.54 -5.94
C THR A 15 -9.65 -21.10 -6.23
N GLY A 16 -10.25 -20.43 -5.23
CA GLY A 16 -10.34 -18.97 -5.24
C GLY A 16 -8.94 -18.38 -5.20
N THR A 17 -8.36 -18.10 -6.37
CA THR A 17 -7.09 -17.39 -6.48
C THR A 17 -7.29 -16.01 -5.87
N VAL A 18 -6.79 -15.79 -4.65
CA VAL A 18 -6.66 -14.44 -4.12
C VAL A 18 -5.65 -13.75 -5.04
N ALA A 19 -6.15 -12.97 -5.99
CA ALA A 19 -5.32 -12.14 -6.83
C ALA A 19 -4.53 -11.22 -5.89
N THR A 20 -3.26 -11.53 -5.67
CA THR A 20 -2.36 -10.68 -4.93
C THR A 20 -2.33 -9.35 -5.67
N ARG A 21 -2.87 -8.29 -5.05
CA ARG A 21 -2.87 -6.94 -5.62
C ARG A 21 -1.42 -6.41 -5.59
N LYS A 22 -0.62 -6.83 -6.56
CA LYS A 22 0.73 -6.31 -6.77
C LYS A 22 0.65 -4.79 -6.93
N CYS A 23 1.60 -4.07 -6.32
CA CYS A 23 1.71 -2.61 -6.39
C CYS A 23 0.52 -1.81 -5.79
N HIS A 24 -0.19 -2.39 -4.81
CA HIS A 24 -1.19 -1.64 -4.04
C HIS A 24 -0.52 -0.78 -2.96
N LEU A 25 -0.72 0.53 -2.98
CA LEU A 25 -0.03 1.47 -2.09
C LEU A 25 -0.43 1.37 -0.62
N GLN A 26 -1.68 0.98 -0.30
CA GLN A 26 -2.12 0.86 1.08
C GLN A 26 -1.26 -0.15 1.84
N GLY A 27 -0.77 0.25 3.01
CA GLY A 27 0.00 -0.62 3.89
C GLY A 27 1.22 0.05 4.49
N MET A 28 2.10 -0.78 5.05
CA MET A 28 3.35 -0.35 5.67
C MET A 28 4.51 -0.56 4.70
N TRP A 29 5.36 0.46 4.61
CA TRP A 29 6.52 0.50 3.74
C TRP A 29 7.74 0.87 4.56
N ARG A 30 8.89 0.33 4.16
CA ARG A 30 10.20 0.69 4.70
C ARG A 30 11.17 0.91 3.55
N ASN A 31 11.94 1.98 3.59
CA ASN A 31 13.01 2.21 2.62
C ASN A 31 14.36 1.68 3.14
N GLU A 32 15.37 1.72 2.28
CA GLU A 32 16.74 1.30 2.53
C GLU A 32 17.47 2.12 3.60
N LEU A 33 17.03 3.36 3.84
CA LEU A 33 17.53 4.19 4.94
C LEU A 33 16.91 3.81 6.30
N GLY A 34 15.90 2.95 6.31
CA GLY A 34 15.21 2.50 7.52
C GLY A 34 14.04 3.37 7.95
N SER A 35 13.62 4.34 7.14
CA SER A 35 12.41 5.12 7.33
C SER A 35 11.18 4.26 7.16
N ASN A 36 10.15 4.48 7.99
CA ASN A 36 8.88 3.77 7.92
C ASN A 36 7.79 4.71 7.39
N MET A 37 6.88 4.17 6.59
CA MET A 37 5.73 4.89 6.05
C MET A 37 4.48 4.02 6.14
N THR A 38 3.35 4.60 6.53
CA THR A 38 2.04 3.92 6.50
C THR A 38 1.10 4.71 5.62
N LEU A 39 0.50 4.06 4.63
CA LEU A 39 -0.46 4.67 3.70
C LEU A 39 -1.86 4.11 3.94
N SER A 40 -2.84 5.01 3.97
CA SER A 40 -4.27 4.67 4.01
C SER A 40 -4.72 4.00 2.71
N ALA A 41 -5.93 3.47 2.71
CA ALA A 41 -6.60 3.14 1.46
C ALA A 41 -6.70 4.39 0.57
N LEU A 42 -6.62 4.18 -0.74
CA LEU A 42 -6.88 5.21 -1.73
C LEU A 42 -8.38 5.41 -1.88
N ASP A 43 -8.81 6.65 -2.07
CA ASP A 43 -10.19 6.94 -2.44
C ASP A 43 -10.45 6.74 -3.95
N ALA A 44 -11.67 7.03 -4.39
CA ALA A 44 -12.08 6.86 -5.79
C ALA A 44 -11.32 7.79 -6.76
N ALA A 45 -10.80 8.92 -6.29
CA ALA A 45 -9.96 9.82 -7.07
C ALA A 45 -8.49 9.39 -7.11
N GLY A 46 -8.12 8.36 -6.34
CA GLY A 46 -6.74 7.89 -6.18
C GLY A 46 -5.95 8.70 -5.15
N THR A 47 -6.61 9.57 -4.38
CA THR A 47 -6.00 10.33 -3.29
C THR A 47 -5.81 9.44 -2.07
N PHE A 48 -4.74 9.65 -1.33
CA PHE A 48 -4.45 8.94 -0.10
C PHE A 48 -3.77 9.85 0.94
N SER A 49 -3.83 9.41 2.19
CA SER A 49 -3.14 10.02 3.31
C SER A 49 -2.24 9.00 4.00
N GLY A 50 -1.42 9.46 4.93
CA GLY A 50 -0.58 8.55 5.70
C GLY A 50 0.32 9.26 6.68
N SER A 51 1.30 8.51 7.16
CA SER A 51 2.35 8.99 8.04
C SER A 51 3.72 8.55 7.54
N TYR A 52 4.71 9.41 7.76
CA TYR A 52 6.12 9.16 7.47
C TYR A 52 6.95 9.34 8.74
N HIS A 53 7.73 8.33 9.09
CA HIS A 53 8.71 8.37 10.17
C HIS A 53 10.09 8.18 9.55
N THR A 54 10.81 9.29 9.35
CA THR A 54 12.14 9.23 8.75
C THR A 54 13.16 8.66 9.73
N ALA A 55 14.16 7.92 9.24
CA ALA A 55 15.30 7.49 10.04
C ALA A 55 16.44 8.51 10.07
N VAL A 56 16.44 9.48 9.15
CA VAL A 56 17.50 10.48 8.98
C VAL A 56 16.92 11.88 8.83
N ALA A 57 17.66 12.90 9.27
CA ALA A 57 17.28 14.31 9.14
C ALA A 57 18.52 15.17 8.89
N ALA A 58 18.34 16.27 8.15
CA ALA A 58 19.36 17.29 7.94
C ALA A 58 19.35 18.39 9.03
N THR A 59 18.54 18.23 10.08
CA THR A 59 18.40 19.15 11.20
C THR A 59 18.76 18.44 12.51
N ASN A 60 19.06 19.21 13.56
CA ASN A 60 19.31 18.68 14.90
C ASN A 60 18.03 18.56 15.74
N LYS A 61 16.85 18.79 15.14
CA LYS A 61 15.56 18.69 15.83
C LYS A 61 15.23 17.20 16.04
N LYS A 62 14.51 16.91 17.12
CA LYS A 62 14.00 15.56 17.38
C LYS A 62 13.06 15.15 16.25
N ILE A 63 13.33 14.01 15.60
CA ILE A 63 12.46 13.43 14.57
C ILE A 63 11.09 13.10 15.18
N LEU A 64 10.03 13.51 14.47
CA LEU A 64 8.63 13.22 14.81
C LEU A 64 7.94 12.57 13.61
N VAL A 65 6.95 11.71 13.89
CA VAL A 65 6.06 11.19 12.85
C VAL A 65 5.35 12.36 12.18
N SER A 66 5.40 12.41 10.87
CA SER A 66 4.90 13.54 10.07
C SER A 66 3.78 13.07 9.12
N PRO A 67 2.65 13.78 9.01
CA PRO A 67 1.59 13.42 8.09
C PRO A 67 2.03 13.60 6.64
N LEU A 68 1.48 12.77 5.75
CA LEU A 68 1.65 12.91 4.30
C LEU A 68 0.29 12.84 3.60
N GLN A 69 0.21 13.48 2.43
CA GLN A 69 -0.93 13.45 1.53
C GLN A 69 -0.42 13.26 0.10
N GLY A 70 -1.11 12.45 -0.70
CA GLY A 70 -0.69 12.14 -2.05
C GLY A 70 -1.80 11.66 -2.96
N ALA A 71 -1.43 11.38 -4.21
CA ALA A 71 -2.34 10.84 -5.21
C ALA A 71 -1.62 9.85 -6.13
N GLN A 72 -2.36 8.86 -6.62
CA GLN A 72 -1.93 7.89 -7.61
C GLN A 72 -2.72 8.10 -8.90
N GLN A 73 -2.05 7.97 -10.05
CA GLN A 73 -2.73 7.98 -11.35
C GLN A 73 -3.76 6.84 -11.44
N HIS A 74 -4.81 7.06 -12.23
CA HIS A 74 -5.89 6.09 -12.35
C HIS A 74 -5.39 4.74 -12.90
N PRO A 75 -5.74 3.59 -12.27
CA PRO A 75 -5.21 2.27 -12.64
C PRO A 75 -5.52 1.85 -14.09
N SER A 76 -6.55 2.43 -14.72
CA SER A 76 -6.99 2.04 -16.07
C SER A 76 -5.96 2.31 -17.17
N THR A 77 -4.91 3.09 -16.89
CA THR A 77 -3.95 3.51 -17.91
C THR A 77 -2.68 2.66 -17.96
N LYS A 78 -2.28 1.98 -16.88
CA LYS A 78 -0.99 1.26 -16.78
C LYS A 78 -1.05 0.09 -15.80
N ARG A 79 -0.25 -0.96 -16.06
CA ARG A 79 -0.04 -2.09 -15.12
C ARG A 79 0.51 -1.63 -13.76
N GLN A 80 1.25 -0.53 -13.73
CA GLN A 80 1.78 0.12 -12.52
C GLN A 80 1.63 1.64 -12.68
N PRO A 81 0.59 2.26 -12.10
CA PRO A 81 0.40 3.71 -12.17
C PRO A 81 1.46 4.45 -11.35
N THR A 82 1.82 5.65 -11.77
CA THR A 82 2.71 6.52 -10.99
C THR A 82 1.93 7.18 -9.86
N PHE A 83 2.63 7.57 -8.81
CA PHE A 83 2.07 8.28 -7.66
C PHE A 83 3.07 9.31 -7.14
N GLY A 84 2.56 10.25 -6.37
CA GLY A 84 3.36 11.25 -5.67
C GLY A 84 2.68 11.64 -4.36
N PHE A 85 3.46 12.17 -3.42
CA PHE A 85 2.96 12.66 -2.14
C PHE A 85 3.84 13.77 -1.60
N THR A 86 3.28 14.54 -0.68
CA THR A 86 3.97 15.58 0.08
C THR A 86 3.96 15.20 1.55
N VAL A 87 5.09 15.39 2.23
CA VAL A 87 5.22 15.20 3.68
C VAL A 87 5.25 16.56 4.36
N GLN A 88 4.38 16.77 5.34
CA GLN A 88 4.42 17.97 6.19
C GLN A 88 5.23 17.64 7.46
N TRP A 89 6.53 17.92 7.41
CA TRP A 89 7.45 17.63 8.51
C TRP A 89 7.08 18.38 9.80
N GLN A 90 6.81 17.65 10.86
CA GLN A 90 6.45 18.22 12.17
C GLN A 90 7.68 18.70 12.98
N PHE A 91 8.87 18.56 12.42
CA PHE A 91 10.14 18.87 13.08
C PHE A 91 11.15 19.53 12.12
N SER A 92 10.71 20.05 10.96
CA SER A 92 11.57 20.86 10.08
C SER A 92 11.73 22.28 10.58
#